data_AF-A0A5B8YMX3-F1
#
_entry.id   AF-A0A5B8YMX3-F1
#
_cell.length_a   1.000
_cell.length_b   1.000
_cell.length_c   1.000
_cell.angle_alpha   90.00
_cell.angle_beta   90.00
_cell.angle_gamma   90.00
#
_symmetry.space_group_name_H-M   'P 1'
#
loop_
_entity.id
_entity.type
_entity.pdbx_description
1 polymer ?
#
loop_
_entity_poly.entity_id
_entity_poly.type
_entity_poly.pdbx_seq_one_letter_code
_entity_poly.pdbx_strand_id
1 'polypeptide(L)'
;MNNTVEAGKTAAIVAYLTIIGTIIAYFMNNDTKNPFAAFHIRQALGIHITFYLLGAFVSIFDSWLISYPFYIFIIILFGYGLFTAIQGETKEVPLLGNYYQKWFSTIQ
;
A
#
# COMPACT_ATOMS: atom_id res chain seq x y z
N MET A 1 -5.09 22.15 1.70
CA MET A 1 -4.44 20.94 1.18
C MET A 1 -3.30 20.46 2.09
N ASN A 2 -2.31 21.29 2.44
CA ASN A 2 -1.24 20.88 3.38
C ASN A 2 -1.77 20.34 4.72
N ASN A 3 -2.77 20.98 5.34
CA ASN A 3 -3.29 20.53 6.63
C ASN A 3 -3.91 19.12 6.59
N THR A 4 -4.56 18.74 5.48
CA THR A 4 -5.14 17.40 5.32
C THR A 4 -4.04 16.35 5.16
N VAL A 5 -3.03 16.64 4.34
CA VAL A 5 -1.89 15.74 4.13
C VAL A 5 -1.12 15.54 5.44
N GLU A 6 -0.75 16.62 6.12
CA GLU A 6 0.00 16.55 7.38
C GLU A 6 -0.77 15.77 8.46
N ALA A 7 -2.07 16.00 8.60
CA ALA A 7 -2.90 15.27 9.58
C ALA A 7 -2.99 13.75 9.28
N GLY A 8 -2.95 13.35 8.00
CA GLY A 8 -3.04 11.95 7.59
C GLY A 8 -1.69 11.25 7.43
N LYS A 9 -0.58 11.98 7.51
CA LYS A 9 0.75 11.51 7.10
C LYS A 9 1.25 10.33 7.91
N THR A 10 1.04 10.35 9.22
CA THR A 10 1.44 9.27 10.10
C THR A 10 0.73 7.96 9.73
N ALA A 11 -0.60 7.99 9.58
CA ALA A 11 -1.37 6.81 9.18
C ALA A 11 -0.97 6.31 7.78
N ALA A 12 -0.78 7.23 6.83
CA ALA A 12 -0.35 6.89 5.47
C ALA A 12 0.99 6.13 5.44
N ILE A 13 1.99 6.57 6.22
CA ILE A 13 3.30 5.90 6.29
C ILE A 13 3.21 4.58 7.06
N VAL A 14 2.52 4.56 8.20
CA VAL A 14 2.33 3.34 9.01
C VAL A 14 1.68 2.23 8.20
N ALA A 15 0.78 2.57 7.27
CA ALA A 15 0.09 1.61 6.42
C ALA A 15 1.05 0.71 5.63
N TYR A 16 2.24 1.19 5.28
CA TYR A 16 3.23 0.44 4.50
C TYR A 16 4.18 -0.41 5.35
N LEU A 17 4.28 -0.23 6.68
CA LEU A 17 5.35 -0.90 7.44
C LEU A 17 5.26 -2.43 7.41
N THR A 18 4.04 -2.94 7.57
CA THR A 18 3.68 -4.36 7.46
C THR A 18 2.17 -4.44 7.18
N ILE A 19 1.65 -5.64 6.90
CA ILE A 19 0.20 -5.85 6.85
C ILE A 19 -0.48 -5.48 8.18
N ILE A 20 0.20 -5.70 9.31
CA ILE A 20 -0.28 -5.26 10.63
C ILE A 20 -0.28 -3.74 10.70
N GLY A 21 0.74 -3.09 10.16
CA GLY A 21 0.80 -1.63 9.99
C GLY A 21 -0.39 -1.09 9.17
N THR A 22 -0.78 -1.78 8.10
CA THR A 22 -2.00 -1.44 7.34
C THR A 22 -3.26 -1.50 8.19
N ILE A 23 -3.42 -2.54 9.02
CA ILE A 23 -4.57 -2.68 9.93
C ILE A 23 -4.57 -1.55 10.97
N ILE A 24 -3.42 -1.25 11.57
CA ILE A 24 -3.28 -0.16 12.54
C ILE A 24 -3.64 1.18 11.88
N ALA A 25 -3.11 1.45 10.69
CA ALA A 25 -3.39 2.67 9.95
C ALA A 25 -4.88 2.82 9.58
N TYR A 26 -5.54 1.71 9.23
CA TYR A 26 -6.99 1.70 9.01
C TYR A 26 -7.76 2.18 10.25
N PHE A 27 -7.44 1.65 11.44
CA PHE A 27 -8.07 2.10 12.68
C PHE A 27 -7.69 3.54 13.05
N MET A 28 -6.44 3.96 12.83
CA MET A 28 -6.03 5.36 13.01
C MET A 28 -6.85 6.33 12.14
N ASN A 29 -7.22 5.89 10.93
CA ASN A 29 -8.01 6.72 10.02
C ASN A 29 -9.53 6.61 10.24
N ASN A 30 -10.01 5.62 11.00
CA ASN A 30 -11.45 5.41 11.18
C ASN A 30 -12.13 6.58 11.92
N ASP A 31 -11.41 7.24 12.82
CA ASP A 31 -11.91 8.40 13.57
C ASP A 31 -11.86 9.70 12.75
N THR A 32 -10.79 9.89 11.97
CA THR A 32 -10.52 11.15 11.26
C THR A 32 -11.04 11.16 9.82
N LYS A 33 -11.20 9.98 9.21
CA LYS A 33 -11.60 9.76 7.81
C LYS A 33 -10.81 10.63 6.84
N ASN A 34 -9.50 10.65 7.03
CA ASN A 34 -8.62 11.49 6.24
C ASN A 34 -8.43 10.88 4.84
N PRO A 35 -8.76 11.61 3.75
CA PRO A 35 -8.70 11.07 2.40
C PRO A 35 -7.27 10.73 1.93
N PHE A 36 -6.25 11.45 2.44
CA PHE A 36 -4.84 11.17 2.13
C PHE A 36 -4.40 9.84 2.75
N ALA A 37 -4.72 9.64 4.04
CA ALA A 37 -4.44 8.38 4.71
C ALA A 37 -5.22 7.23 4.07
N ALA A 38 -6.52 7.41 3.80
CA ALA A 38 -7.35 6.40 3.15
C ALA A 38 -6.79 5.97 1.80
N PHE A 39 -6.31 6.92 0.99
CA PHE A 39 -5.66 6.64 -0.28
C PHE A 39 -4.47 5.69 -0.12
N HIS A 40 -3.55 6.00 0.80
CA HIS A 40 -2.34 5.19 1.04
C HIS A 40 -2.63 3.86 1.75
N ILE A 41 -3.64 3.81 2.63
CA ILE A 41 -4.10 2.57 3.26
C ILE A 41 -4.61 1.59 2.19
N ARG A 42 -5.40 2.06 1.21
CA ARG A 42 -5.86 1.23 0.08
C ARG A 42 -4.70 0.72 -0.77
N GLN A 43 -3.73 1.59 -1.10
CA GLN A 43 -2.53 1.19 -1.86
C GLN A 43 -1.69 0.15 -1.10
N ALA A 44 -1.40 0.41 0.17
CA ALA A 44 -0.60 -0.49 1.00
C ALA A 44 -1.28 -1.84 1.21
N LEU A 45 -2.58 -1.85 1.48
CA LEU A 45 -3.36 -3.09 1.62
C LEU A 45 -3.28 -3.93 0.34
N GLY A 46 -3.47 -3.30 -0.82
CA GLY A 46 -3.37 -3.97 -2.11
C GLY A 46 -1.99 -4.55 -2.39
N ILE A 47 -0.92 -3.83 -2.05
CA ILE A 47 0.46 -4.33 -2.19
C ILE A 47 0.70 -5.54 -1.29
N HIS A 48 0.30 -5.50 -0.02
CA HIS A 48 0.50 -6.62 0.90
C HIS A 48 -0.30 -7.85 0.49
N ILE A 49 -1.57 -7.69 0.09
CA ILE A 49 -2.38 -8.79 -0.43
C ILE A 49 -1.74 -9.38 -1.69
N THR A 50 -1.27 -8.54 -2.61
CA THR A 50 -0.58 -8.99 -3.82
C THR A 50 0.70 -9.75 -3.46
N PHE A 51 1.49 -9.26 -2.51
CA PHE A 51 2.70 -9.93 -2.02
C PHE A 51 2.41 -11.32 -1.47
N TYR A 52 1.41 -11.47 -0.59
CA TYR A 52 1.10 -12.78 0.00
C TYR A 52 0.47 -13.75 -1.01
N LEU A 53 -0.46 -13.29 -1.85
CA LEU A 53 -1.11 -14.15 -2.83
C LEU A 53 -0.14 -14.59 -3.93
N LEU A 54 0.58 -13.64 -4.53
CA LEU A 54 1.54 -13.96 -5.59
C LEU A 54 2.76 -14.68 -5.03
N GLY A 55 3.21 -14.32 -3.82
CA GLY A 55 4.31 -15.01 -3.14
C GLY A 55 4.00 -16.47 -2.84
N ALA A 56 2.78 -16.79 -2.40
CA ALA A 56 2.34 -18.16 -2.20
C ALA A 56 2.24 -18.95 -3.52
N PHE A 57 1.92 -18.29 -4.63
CA PHE A 57 1.91 -18.92 -5.95
C PHE A 57 3.33 -19.15 -6.50
N VAL A 58 4.20 -18.14 -6.40
CA VAL A 58 5.60 -18.18 -6.86
C VAL A 58 6.41 -19.23 -6.08
N SER A 59 6.15 -19.39 -4.78
CA SER A 59 6.89 -20.36 -3.95
C SER A 59 6.68 -21.82 -4.36
N ILE A 60 5.60 -22.14 -5.09
CA ILE A 60 5.33 -23.50 -5.59
C ILE A 60 6.41 -23.97 -6.59
N PHE A 61 7.03 -23.04 -7.32
CA PHE A 61 7.99 -23.36 -8.37
C PHE A 61 9.42 -23.57 -7.87
N ASP A 62 9.73 -23.19 -6.63
CA ASP A 62 11.06 -23.30 -6.00
C ASP A 62 12.23 -22.89 -6.92
N SER A 63 12.07 -21.78 -7.63
CA SER A 63 13.02 -21.34 -8.67
C SER A 63 13.36 -19.86 -8.54
N TRP A 64 14.65 -19.58 -8.40
CA TRP A 64 15.18 -18.21 -8.36
C TRP A 64 14.81 -17.40 -9.60
N LEU A 65 14.70 -18.03 -10.78
CA LEU A 65 14.31 -17.35 -12.02
C LEU A 65 12.90 -16.74 -11.95
N ILE A 66 12.02 -17.28 -11.09
CA ILE A 66 10.66 -16.80 -10.89
C ILE A 66 10.59 -15.89 -9.67
N SER A 67 11.28 -16.27 -8.57
CA SER A 67 11.29 -15.49 -7.33
C SER A 67 11.94 -14.10 -7.49
N TYR A 68 13.02 -13.98 -8.27
CA TYR A 68 13.70 -12.69 -8.46
C TYR A 68 12.80 -11.61 -9.09
N PRO A 69 12.18 -11.84 -10.27
CA PRO A 69 11.23 -10.89 -10.85
C PRO A 69 10.06 -10.54 -9.93
N PHE A 70 9.56 -11.52 -9.17
CA PHE A 70 8.50 -11.30 -8.17
C PHE A 70 8.93 -10.27 -7.10
N TYR A 71 10.09 -10.46 -6.46
CA TYR A 71 10.56 -9.53 -5.44
C TYR A 71 10.84 -8.14 -6.01
N ILE A 72 11.42 -8.05 -7.21
CA ILE A 72 11.63 -6.76 -7.90
C ILE A 72 10.30 -6.05 -8.13
N PHE A 73 9.30 -6.76 -8.65
CA PHE A 73 7.97 -6.22 -8.88
C PHE A 73 7.35 -5.68 -7.58
N ILE A 74 7.36 -6.45 -6.50
CA ILE A 74 6.81 -6.02 -5.21
C ILE A 74 7.57 -4.83 -4.63
N ILE A 75 8.91 -4.83 -4.68
CA ILE A 75 9.75 -3.72 -4.19
C ILE A 75 9.47 -2.43 -4.95
N ILE A 76 9.24 -2.49 -6.27
CA ILE A 76 8.89 -1.30 -7.06
C ILE A 76 7.55 -0.72 -6.60
N LEU A 77 6.51 -1.56 -6.45
CA LEU A 77 5.20 -1.09 -5.98
C LEU A 77 5.29 -0.51 -4.57
N PHE A 78 5.91 -1.25 -3.66
CA PHE A 78 6.08 -0.87 -2.27
C PHE A 78 6.87 0.42 -2.13
N GLY A 79 8.04 0.49 -2.76
CA GLY A 79 8.93 1.64 -2.72
C GLY A 79 8.26 2.89 -3.30
N TYR A 80 7.58 2.77 -4.44
CA TYR A 80 6.84 3.88 -5.04
C TYR A 80 5.71 4.39 -4.11
N GLY A 81 4.92 3.47 -3.55
CA GLY A 81 3.81 3.81 -2.66
C GLY A 81 4.28 4.49 -1.37
N LEU A 82 5.32 3.94 -0.72
CA LEU A 82 5.88 4.53 0.50
C LEU A 82 6.54 5.87 0.22
N PHE A 83 7.28 6.00 -0.89
CA PHE A 83 7.95 7.24 -1.26
C PHE A 83 6.96 8.38 -1.50
N THR A 84 5.87 8.11 -2.23
CA THR A 84 4.82 9.11 -2.48
C THR A 84 4.06 9.49 -1.21
N ALA A 85 3.85 8.55 -0.28
CA ALA A 85 3.30 8.83 1.05
C ALA A 85 4.19 9.79 1.86
N ILE A 86 5.52 9.57 1.85
CA ILE A 86 6.49 10.45 2.53
C ILE A 86 6.48 11.86 1.92
N GLN A 87 6.35 11.94 0.58
CA GLN A 87 6.26 13.21 -0.14
C GLN A 87 4.91 13.92 0.02
N GLY A 88 3.89 13.24 0.55
CA GLY A 88 2.55 13.83 0.70
C GLY A 88 1.75 13.84 -0.61
N GLU A 89 2.07 12.96 -1.55
CA GLU A 89 1.45 12.87 -2.87
C GLU A 89 0.52 11.65 -2.99
N THR A 90 -0.68 11.84 -3.51
CA THR A 90 -1.61 10.74 -3.82
C THR A 90 -1.39 10.21 -5.23
N LYS A 91 -0.22 9.58 -5.46
CA LYS A 91 0.10 8.90 -6.73
C LYS A 91 -0.12 7.41 -6.60
N GLU A 92 -0.88 6.84 -7.53
CA GLU A 92 -1.16 5.40 -7.56
C GLU A 92 0.10 4.63 -7.94
N VAL A 93 0.33 3.47 -7.29
CA VAL A 93 1.45 2.61 -7.67
C VAL A 93 1.24 2.09 -9.09
N PRO A 94 2.31 1.91 -9.88
CA PRO A 94 2.17 1.55 -11.29
C PRO A 94 1.45 0.20 -11.45
N LEU A 95 0.75 0.04 -12.58
CA LEU A 95 0.01 -1.17 -12.99
C LEU A 95 -1.20 -1.55 -12.13
N LEU A 96 -1.06 -1.56 -10.80
CA LEU A 96 -2.08 -2.10 -9.88
C LEU A 96 -2.79 -1.04 -9.02
N GLY A 97 -2.25 0.17 -8.91
CA GLY A 97 -2.75 1.17 -7.98
C GLY A 97 -4.21 1.56 -8.19
N ASN A 98 -4.66 1.71 -9.44
CA ASN A 98 -6.06 2.02 -9.75
C ASN A 98 -7.03 0.92 -9.27
N TYR A 99 -6.64 -0.34 -9.44
CA TYR A 99 -7.44 -1.47 -8.98
C TYR A 99 -7.54 -1.50 -7.45
N TYR A 100 -6.45 -1.20 -6.74
CA TYR A 100 -6.49 -1.11 -5.29
C TYR A 100 -7.44 -0.01 -4.79
N GLN A 101 -7.45 1.15 -5.45
CA GLN A 101 -8.41 2.22 -5.12
C GLN A 101 -9.86 1.75 -5.32
N LYS A 102 -10.13 0.99 -6.38
CA LYS A 102 -11.46 0.47 -6.69
C LYS A 102 -11.89 -0.64 -5.72
N TRP A 103 -11.06 -1.66 -5.53
CA TRP A 103 -11.37 -2.84 -4.71
C TRP A 103 -11.53 -2.49 -3.23
N PHE A 104 -10.72 -1.56 -2.72
CA PHE A 104 -10.76 -1.16 -1.32
C PHE A 104 -11.47 0.17 -1.10
N SER A 105 -12.36 0.58 -2.03
CA SER A 105 -13.10 1.85 -1.98
C SER A 105 -13.98 2.05 -0.73
N THR A 106 -14.24 1.00 0.04
CA THR A 106 -14.93 1.06 1.32
C THR A 106 -14.11 1.67 2.45
N ILE A 107 -12.78 1.79 2.29
CA ILE A 107 -11.88 2.46 3.24
C ILE A 107 -11.98 3.97 3.01
N GLN A 108 -12.42 4.72 4.03
CA GLN A 108 -12.61 6.17 4.01
C GLN A 108 -11.63 6.88 4.94
#